data_AF-A0A921BFI7-F1
#
_entry.id   AF-A0A921BFI7-F1
#
_cell.length_a   1.000
_cell.length_b   1.000
_cell.length_c   1.000
_cell.angle_alpha   90.00
_cell.angle_beta   90.00
_cell.angle_gamma   90.00
#
_symmetry.space_group_name_H-M   'P 1'
#
loop_
_entity.id
_entity.type
_entity.pdbx_description
1 polymer ?
#
loop_
_entity_poly.entity_id
_entity_poly.type
_entity_poly.pdbx_seq_one_letter_code
_entity_poly.pdbx_strand_id
1 'polypeptide(L)'
;MTEQDGSGLLRNPKISAVGIQLLSDAIRDQGTAVADAAWQPPRDGLALSLSQIAADQRRVNANQQAVQAMIEARPEVVGVTTAHQALGLERRQFLHSGPPISWKKRIRAAKRCSRGSAPARRRSCRRR
;
A
#
# COMPACT_ATOMS: atom_id res chain seq x y z
N MET A 1 -17.34 -30.51 5.59
CA MET A 1 -16.19 -30.05 4.79
C MET A 1 -16.70 -28.88 3.95
N THR A 2 -16.59 -27.67 4.48
CA THR A 2 -17.20 -26.46 3.90
C THR A 2 -16.49 -26.11 2.59
N GLU A 3 -17.24 -26.15 1.49
CA GLU A 3 -16.85 -25.54 0.23
C GLU A 3 -16.62 -24.06 0.47
N GLN A 4 -15.35 -23.66 0.50
CA GLN A 4 -15.00 -22.27 0.31
C GLN A 4 -15.32 -21.94 -1.15
N ASP A 5 -16.39 -21.17 -1.35
CA ASP A 5 -16.72 -20.58 -2.64
C ASP A 5 -15.60 -19.61 -3.04
N GLY A 6 -14.59 -20.17 -3.71
CA GLY A 6 -13.29 -19.54 -3.92
C GLY A 6 -13.43 -18.28 -4.77
N SER A 7 -13.12 -17.14 -4.15
CA SER A 7 -13.03 -15.82 -4.77
C SER A 7 -12.41 -15.90 -6.17
N GLY A 8 -13.12 -15.42 -7.19
CA GLY A 8 -12.69 -15.46 -8.60
C GLY A 8 -11.33 -14.81 -8.89
N LEU A 9 -10.75 -14.09 -7.92
CA LEU A 9 -9.37 -13.59 -7.92
C LEU A 9 -8.31 -14.71 -8.05
N LEU A 10 -8.57 -15.89 -7.51
CA LEU A 10 -7.60 -16.98 -7.46
C LEU A 10 -7.71 -17.99 -8.60
N ARG A 11 -8.78 -17.91 -9.41
CA ARG A 11 -9.02 -18.89 -10.48
C ARG A 11 -8.09 -18.72 -11.70
N ASN A 12 -7.51 -17.52 -11.88
CA ASN A 12 -6.53 -17.24 -12.94
C ASN A 12 -5.76 -15.94 -12.63
N PRO A 13 -4.82 -15.96 -11.65
CA PRO A 13 -4.13 -14.76 -11.23
C PRO A 13 -3.24 -14.21 -12.35
N LYS A 14 -3.24 -12.89 -12.51
CA LYS A 14 -2.22 -12.18 -13.30
C LYS A 14 -1.08 -11.82 -12.37
N ILE A 15 0.08 -12.44 -12.58
CA ILE A 15 1.26 -12.28 -11.73
C ILE A 15 2.25 -11.37 -12.44
N SER A 16 2.71 -10.34 -11.74
CA SER A 16 3.86 -9.53 -12.15
C SER A 16 4.91 -9.57 -11.05
N ALA A 17 6.15 -9.83 -11.45
CA ALA A 17 7.29 -9.93 -10.55
C ALA A 17 8.32 -8.85 -10.89
N VAL A 18 9.16 -8.50 -9.92
CA VAL A 18 10.23 -7.51 -10.09
C VAL A 18 11.46 -7.96 -9.29
N GLY A 19 12.64 -7.85 -9.90
CA GLY A 19 13.90 -8.19 -9.25
C GLY A 19 14.32 -9.65 -9.44
N ILE A 20 14.06 -10.49 -8.44
CA ILE A 20 14.67 -11.83 -8.32
C ILE A 20 14.00 -12.83 -9.28
N GLN A 21 14.72 -13.23 -10.33
CA GLN A 21 14.24 -14.18 -11.35
C GLN A 21 13.86 -15.55 -10.78
N LEU A 22 14.56 -16.02 -9.74
CA LEU A 22 14.26 -17.30 -9.08
C LEU A 22 12.79 -17.43 -8.65
N LEU A 23 12.16 -16.34 -8.22
CA LEU A 23 10.75 -16.34 -7.84
C LEU A 23 9.84 -16.48 -9.07
N SER A 24 10.14 -15.76 -10.15
CA SER A 24 9.39 -15.84 -11.40
C SER A 24 9.45 -17.25 -12.00
N ASP A 25 10.61 -17.88 -11.96
CA ASP A 25 10.82 -19.23 -12.48
C ASP A 25 10.07 -20.27 -11.65
N ALA A 26 10.17 -20.19 -10.32
CA ALA A 26 9.42 -21.09 -9.44
C ALA A 26 7.88 -21.00 -9.64
N ILE A 27 7.36 -19.84 -10.04
CA ILE A 27 5.93 -19.67 -10.34
C ILE A 27 5.58 -20.21 -11.75
N ARG A 28 6.48 -20.07 -12.73
CA ARG A 28 6.32 -20.66 -14.06
C ARG A 28 6.34 -22.18 -14.02
N ASP A 29 7.18 -22.76 -13.18
CA ASP A 29 7.26 -24.22 -12.97
C ASP A 29 5.95 -24.78 -12.39
N GLN A 30 5.17 -23.94 -11.71
CA GLN A 30 3.81 -24.25 -11.25
C GLN A 30 2.74 -24.03 -12.33
N GLY A 31 3.13 -23.80 -13.59
CA GLY A 31 2.24 -23.65 -14.73
C GLY A 31 1.56 -22.29 -14.87
N THR A 32 2.05 -21.26 -14.16
CA THR A 32 1.45 -19.91 -14.19
C THR A 32 2.35 -18.90 -14.91
N ALA A 33 1.77 -18.13 -15.83
CA ALA A 33 2.51 -17.08 -16.54
C ALA A 33 2.83 -15.88 -15.63
N VAL A 34 4.08 -15.43 -15.67
CA VAL A 34 4.58 -14.26 -14.91
C VAL A 34 5.10 -13.19 -15.87
N ALA A 35 4.63 -11.95 -15.69
CA ALA A 35 5.16 -10.77 -16.37
C ALA A 35 6.25 -10.12 -15.52
N ASP A 36 7.51 -10.23 -15.94
CA ASP A 36 8.62 -9.55 -15.26
C ASP A 36 8.65 -8.06 -15.61
N ALA A 37 8.72 -7.24 -14.58
CA ALA A 37 9.11 -5.84 -14.73
C ALA A 37 10.60 -5.78 -15.05
N ALA A 38 10.97 -5.05 -16.10
CA ALA A 38 12.35 -4.74 -16.46
C ALA A 38 12.94 -3.69 -15.51
N TRP A 39 12.88 -3.96 -14.21
CA TRP A 39 13.49 -3.11 -13.21
C TRP A 39 14.99 -3.23 -13.32
N GLN A 40 15.64 -2.08 -13.41
CA GLN A 40 17.09 -1.95 -13.37
C GLN A 40 17.43 -0.86 -12.35
N PRO A 41 18.63 -0.90 -11.76
CA PRO A 41 19.17 0.24 -11.04
C PRO A 41 19.08 1.52 -11.87
N PRO A 42 19.09 2.71 -11.24
CA PRO A 42 19.01 3.98 -11.93
C PRO A 42 20.06 4.09 -13.05
N ARG A 43 19.72 4.83 -14.13
CA ARG A 43 20.55 5.00 -15.32
C ARG A 43 22.00 5.38 -14.99
N ASP A 44 22.91 5.04 -15.91
CA ASP A 44 24.32 5.39 -15.83
C ASP A 44 24.55 6.87 -15.47
N GLY A 45 25.58 7.13 -14.68
CA GLY A 45 25.92 8.46 -14.16
C GLY A 45 25.43 8.74 -12.74
N LEU A 46 24.51 7.93 -12.19
CA LEU A 46 24.05 8.07 -10.80
C LEU A 46 24.85 7.25 -9.79
N ALA A 47 25.67 6.29 -10.24
CA ALA A 47 26.41 5.39 -9.37
C ALA A 47 27.30 6.14 -8.35
N LEU A 48 28.03 7.17 -8.79
CA LEU A 48 28.89 7.96 -7.89
C LEU A 48 28.07 8.73 -6.85
N SER A 49 26.99 9.40 -7.26
CA SER A 49 26.11 10.13 -6.34
C SER A 49 25.43 9.18 -5.33
N LEU A 50 25.00 8.00 -5.79
CA LEU A 50 24.44 6.98 -4.91
C LEU A 50 25.48 6.43 -3.94
N SER A 51 26.72 6.20 -4.38
CA SER A 51 27.83 5.77 -3.52
C SER A 51 28.20 6.84 -2.49
N GLN A 52 28.21 8.12 -2.86
CA GLN A 52 28.43 9.23 -1.92
C GLN A 52 27.34 9.28 -0.85
N ILE A 53 26.06 9.15 -1.26
CA ILE A 53 24.95 9.07 -0.31
C ILE A 53 25.04 7.79 0.54
N ALA A 54 25.48 6.67 -0.02
CA ALA A 54 25.65 5.42 0.72
C ALA A 54 26.77 5.52 1.77
N ALA A 55 27.84 6.23 1.47
CA ALA A 55 29.01 6.39 2.33
C ALA A 55 28.91 7.56 3.33
N ASP A 56 27.86 8.40 3.25
CA ASP A 56 27.66 9.52 4.17
C ASP A 56 27.52 9.04 5.62
N GLN A 57 28.52 9.34 6.44
CA GLN A 57 28.59 8.91 7.85
C GLN A 57 27.44 9.46 8.70
N ARG A 58 26.81 10.57 8.30
CA ARG A 58 25.63 11.11 9.00
C ARG A 58 24.47 10.10 9.02
N ARG A 59 24.40 9.19 8.04
CA ARG A 59 23.38 8.13 7.98
C ARG A 59 23.47 7.16 9.14
N VAL A 60 24.67 6.86 9.63
CA VAL A 60 24.84 5.89 10.71
C VAL A 60 24.11 6.38 11.95
N ASN A 61 24.41 7.61 12.38
CA ASN A 61 23.77 8.21 13.55
C ASN A 61 22.28 8.47 13.32
N ALA A 62 21.89 8.96 12.13
CA ALA A 62 20.47 9.20 11.81
C ALA A 62 19.65 7.90 11.80
N ASN A 63 20.19 6.81 11.24
CA ASN A 63 19.52 5.51 11.23
C ASN A 63 19.45 4.91 12.63
N GLN A 64 20.52 5.01 13.42
CA GLN A 64 20.51 4.57 14.82
C GLN A 64 19.42 5.30 15.60
N GLN A 65 19.32 6.63 15.47
CA GLN A 65 18.27 7.42 16.12
C GLN A 65 16.87 6.99 15.67
N ALA A 66 16.66 6.83 14.36
CA ALA A 66 15.35 6.43 13.83
C ALA A 66 14.92 5.04 14.30
N VAL A 67 15.84 4.06 14.25
CA VAL A 67 15.60 2.70 14.71
C VAL A 67 15.36 2.67 16.21
N GLN A 68 16.15 3.41 16.99
CA GLN A 68 15.96 3.50 18.44
C GLN A 68 14.58 4.07 18.78
N ALA A 69 14.17 5.17 18.14
CA ALA A 69 12.83 5.74 18.33
C ALA A 69 11.71 4.75 17.96
N MET A 70 11.89 3.93 16.92
CA MET A 70 10.93 2.89 16.54
C MET A 70 10.86 1.75 17.57
N ILE A 71 12.01 1.30 18.11
CA ILE A 71 12.08 0.21 19.09
C ILE A 71 11.55 0.66 20.45
N GLU A 72 11.85 1.88 20.87
CA GLU A 72 11.44 2.45 22.15
C GLU A 72 9.96 2.87 22.17
N ALA A 73 9.32 2.98 21.00
CA ALA A 73 7.91 3.33 20.92
C ALA A 73 7.03 2.33 21.69
N ARG A 74 6.25 2.86 22.65
CA ARG A 74 5.24 2.11 23.41
C ARG A 74 3.84 2.67 23.09
N PRO A 75 3.24 2.30 21.94
CA PRO A 75 1.91 2.77 21.59
C PRO A 75 0.86 2.15 22.52
N GLU A 76 0.06 2.99 23.18
CA GLU A 76 -1.06 2.59 24.02
C GLU A 76 -2.38 3.09 23.42
N VAL A 77 -3.45 2.28 23.53
CA VAL A 77 -4.78 2.69 23.09
C VAL A 77 -5.42 3.56 24.17
N VAL A 78 -5.42 4.87 23.95
CA VAL A 78 -5.98 5.85 24.90
C VAL A 78 -7.49 6.11 24.72
N GLY A 79 -8.10 5.59 23.65
CA GLY A 79 -9.53 5.72 23.39
C GLY A 79 -9.90 5.64 21.92
N VAL A 80 -11.18 5.88 21.63
CA VAL A 80 -11.73 5.91 20.26
C VAL A 80 -12.57 7.17 20.08
N THR A 81 -12.35 7.87 18.97
CA THR A 81 -13.10 9.08 18.61
C THR A 81 -13.33 9.17 17.11
N THR A 82 -14.10 10.16 16.66
CA THR A 82 -14.36 10.35 15.23
C THR A 82 -13.13 10.94 14.51
N ALA A 83 -12.95 10.61 13.23
CA ALA A 83 -11.84 11.15 12.43
C ALA A 83 -11.91 12.68 12.27
N HIS A 84 -13.11 13.27 12.30
CA HIS A 84 -13.27 14.73 12.34
C HIS A 84 -12.65 15.30 13.63
N GLN A 85 -12.90 14.69 14.79
CA GLN A 85 -12.37 15.18 16.07
C GLN A 85 -10.87 14.91 16.22
N ALA A 86 -10.37 13.75 15.79
CA ALA A 86 -8.95 13.40 15.92
C ALA A 86 -8.04 14.07 14.89
N LEU A 87 -8.52 14.25 13.66
CA LEU A 87 -7.69 14.64 12.51
C LEU A 87 -8.21 15.88 11.76
N GLY A 88 -9.29 16.51 12.22
CA GLY A 88 -9.86 17.69 11.57
C GLY A 88 -10.42 17.43 10.17
N LEU A 89 -10.81 16.19 9.85
CA LEU A 89 -11.29 15.86 8.51
C LEU A 89 -12.67 16.46 8.22
N GLU A 90 -12.76 17.16 7.09
CA GLU A 90 -14.00 17.77 6.61
C GLU A 90 -15.00 16.74 6.06
N ARG A 91 -16.27 17.13 5.95
CA ARG A 91 -17.28 16.28 5.30
C ARG A 91 -16.86 15.99 3.86
N ARG A 92 -16.81 14.70 3.51
CA ARG A 92 -16.40 14.15 2.21
C ARG A 92 -14.89 14.21 1.94
N GLN A 93 -14.07 14.44 2.97
CA GLN A 93 -12.64 14.19 2.91
C GLN A 93 -12.37 12.71 3.28
N PHE A 94 -11.58 12.02 2.45
CA PHE A 94 -11.26 10.61 2.64
C PHE A 94 -9.75 10.41 2.52
N LEU A 95 -9.19 9.65 3.45
CA LEU A 95 -7.81 9.19 3.38
C LEU A 95 -7.73 7.86 2.65
N HIS A 96 -6.62 7.60 1.97
CA HIS A 96 -6.30 6.31 1.37
C HIS A 96 -4.86 5.93 1.72
N SER A 97 -4.58 4.63 1.70
CA SER A 97 -3.23 4.11 1.96
C SER A 97 -2.32 4.30 0.74
N GLY A 98 -1.05 4.63 0.99
CA GLY A 98 -0.02 4.74 -0.03
C GLY A 98 0.23 6.19 -0.49
N PRO A 99 1.05 6.37 -1.55
CA PRO A 99 1.48 7.69 -1.99
C PRO A 99 0.31 8.54 -2.52
N PRO A 100 0.50 9.87 -2.61
CA PRO A 100 -0.50 10.76 -3.20
C PRO A 100 -0.88 10.32 -4.62
N ILE A 101 -2.17 10.06 -4.85
CA ILE A 101 -2.69 9.67 -6.16
C ILE A 101 -4.06 10.29 -6.40
N SER A 102 -4.27 10.84 -7.60
CA SER A 102 -5.56 11.43 -7.97
C SER A 102 -6.64 10.35 -8.10
N TRP A 103 -7.89 10.73 -7.83
CA TRP A 103 -9.02 9.82 -7.95
C TRP A 103 -9.09 9.13 -9.31
N LYS A 104 -8.83 9.85 -10.42
CA LYS A 104 -8.87 9.29 -11.78
C LYS A 104 -7.89 8.12 -11.93
N LYS A 105 -6.68 8.23 -11.37
CA LYS A 105 -5.60 7.24 -11.47
C LYS A 105 -5.70 6.08 -10.47
N ARG A 106 -6.56 6.16 -9.45
CA ARG A 106 -6.75 5.07 -8.48
C ARG A 106 -7.32 3.81 -9.16
N ILE A 107 -6.89 2.64 -8.67
CA ILE A 107 -7.43 1.35 -9.08
C ILE A 107 -8.90 1.18 -8.64
N ARG A 108 -9.64 0.33 -9.35
CA ARG A 108 -11.09 0.15 -9.15
C ARG A 108 -11.44 -0.30 -7.73
N ALA A 109 -10.66 -1.19 -7.13
CA ALA A 109 -10.88 -1.67 -5.77
C ALA A 109 -10.80 -0.52 -4.75
N ALA A 110 -9.74 0.30 -4.82
CA ALA A 110 -9.55 1.46 -3.97
C ALA A 110 -10.69 2.49 -4.12
N LYS A 111 -11.16 2.73 -5.35
CA LYS A 111 -12.33 3.57 -5.63
C LYS A 111 -13.62 3.02 -5.01
N ARG A 112 -13.82 1.69 -5.01
CA ARG A 112 -15.02 1.05 -4.44
C ARG A 112 -15.08 1.23 -2.92
N CYS A 113 -13.97 1.01 -2.21
CA CYS A 113 -13.91 1.20 -0.76
C CYS A 113 -14.31 2.63 -0.37
N SER A 114 -13.80 3.65 -1.07
CA SER A 114 -14.13 5.05 -0.76
C SER A 114 -15.56 5.46 -1.17
N ARG A 115 -16.21 4.75 -2.12
CA ARG A 115 -17.60 5.03 -2.52
C ARG A 115 -18.63 4.51 -1.51
N GLY A 116 -18.35 3.39 -0.84
CA GLY A 116 -19.22 2.88 0.24
C GLY A 116 -19.23 3.80 1.47
N SER A 117 -18.17 4.58 1.65
CA SER A 117 -18.03 5.57 2.73
C SER A 117 -18.65 6.94 2.40
N ALA A 118 -19.08 7.17 1.15
CA ALA A 118 -19.81 8.38 0.78
C ALA A 118 -21.23 8.28 1.35
N PRO A 119 -21.77 9.33 2.01
CA PRO A 119 -23.09 9.25 2.60
C PRO A 119 -24.11 8.92 1.51
N ALA A 120 -24.75 7.74 1.63
CA ALA A 120 -25.95 7.44 0.87
C ALA A 120 -26.92 8.60 1.09
N ARG A 121 -27.47 9.18 0.01
CA ARG A 121 -28.61 10.08 0.11
C ARG A 121 -29.65 9.34 0.95
N ARG A 122 -29.89 9.78 2.18
CA ARG A 122 -30.95 9.23 3.03
C ARG A 122 -32.24 9.44 2.24
N ARG A 123 -32.72 8.39 1.55
CA ARG A 123 -34.11 8.33 1.15
C ARG A 123 -34.87 8.29 2.46
N SER A 124 -35.64 9.33 2.72
CA SER A 124 -36.48 9.45 3.91
C SER A 124 -37.44 8.26 3.92
N CYS A 125 -37.06 7.19 4.62
CA CYS A 125 -37.98 6.14 4.98
C CYS A 125 -38.87 6.74 6.08
N ARG A 126 -40.00 7.34 5.67
CA ARG A 126 -41.10 7.65 6.58
C ARG A 126 -41.48 6.34 7.27
N ARG A 127 -41.22 6.25 8.56
CA ARG A 127 -41.80 5.21 9.42
C ARG A 127 -43.31 5.48 9.46
N ARG A 128 -44.11 4.49 9.07
CA ARG A 128 -45.43 4.26 9.67
C ARG A 128 -45.21 3.36 10.88
#